data_AF-A0A0F9LSX7-F1
#
_entry.id   AF-A0A0F9LSX7-F1
#
_cell.length_a   1.000
_cell.length_b   1.000
_cell.length_c   1.000
_cell.angle_alpha   90.00
_cell.angle_beta   90.00
_cell.angle_gamma   90.00
#
_symmetry.space_group_name_H-M   'P 1'
#
loop_
_entity.id
_entity.type
_entity.pdbx_description
1 polymer ?
#
loop_
_entity_poly.entity_id
_entity_poly.type
_entity_poly.pdbx_seq_one_letter_code
_entity_poly.pdbx_strand_id
1 'polypeptide(L)'
;MIRCSKSTLKFSNTAKLEELHSFIDEYQKVMKSSVDLLWEQDKVPKFIPKNTTDKLDSWLTRRAIQCAAKQASGIVRGTRKKQEQRIFQHKELVKQGKFKQARRLKKYI
;
A
#
# COMPACT_ATOMS: atom_id res chain seq x y z
N MET A 1 3.20 -22.06 -8.81
CA MET A 1 2.70 -21.93 -10.19
C MET A 1 1.86 -20.68 -10.30
N ILE A 2 2.37 -19.60 -10.91
CA ILE A 2 1.59 -18.38 -11.14
C ILE A 2 0.74 -18.62 -12.39
N ARG A 3 -0.55 -18.92 -12.21
CA ARG A 3 -1.51 -18.98 -13.33
C ARG A 3 -1.90 -17.54 -13.65
N CYS A 4 -1.68 -17.10 -14.89
CA CYS A 4 -2.10 -15.79 -15.35
C CYS A 4 -3.10 -15.98 -16.49
N SER A 5 -4.27 -15.34 -16.42
CA SER A 5 -5.21 -15.24 -17.52
C SER A 5 -5.08 -13.85 -18.15
N LYS A 6 -4.88 -13.81 -19.47
CA LYS A 6 -4.92 -12.54 -20.21
C LYS A 6 -6.37 -12.09 -20.29
N SER A 7 -6.68 -10.95 -19.68
CA SER A 7 -7.97 -10.28 -19.85
C SER A 7 -7.80 -9.13 -20.84
N THR A 8 -8.70 -9.00 -21.82
CA THR A 8 -8.67 -7.93 -22.82
C THR A 8 -9.91 -7.06 -22.69
N LEU A 9 -9.72 -5.74 -22.73
CA LEU A 9 -10.82 -4.77 -22.74
C LEU A 9 -11.28 -4.40 -24.15
N LYS A 10 -10.64 -4.94 -25.21
CA LYS A 10 -10.90 -4.59 -26.62
C LYS A 10 -12.37 -4.71 -27.03
N PHE A 11 -13.11 -5.63 -26.41
CA PHE A 11 -14.50 -5.93 -26.74
C PHE A 11 -15.49 -5.41 -25.68
N SER A 12 -15.05 -4.48 -24.81
CA SER A 12 -15.91 -3.87 -23.81
C SER A 12 -16.71 -2.73 -24.44
N ASN A 13 -17.98 -2.62 -24.06
CA ASN A 13 -18.78 -1.44 -24.36
C ASN A 13 -18.61 -0.39 -23.25
N THR A 14 -19.16 0.80 -23.46
CA THR A 14 -19.05 1.92 -22.51
C THR A 14 -19.57 1.54 -21.12
N ALA A 15 -20.73 0.88 -21.03
CA ALA A 15 -21.31 0.48 -19.75
C ALA A 15 -20.41 -0.47 -18.93
N LYS A 16 -19.78 -1.47 -19.59
CA LYS A 16 -18.83 -2.37 -18.92
C LYS A 16 -17.57 -1.64 -18.44
N LEU A 17 -17.11 -0.65 -19.19
CA LEU A 17 -15.96 0.16 -18.80
C LEU A 17 -16.29 1.05 -17.61
N GLU A 18 -17.47 1.66 -17.59
CA GLU A 18 -17.97 2.46 -16.46
C GLU A 18 -18.07 1.61 -15.19
N GLU A 19 -18.61 0.39 -15.27
CA GLU A 19 -18.67 -0.55 -14.15
C GLU A 19 -17.27 -0.92 -13.64
N LEU A 20 -16.33 -1.20 -14.55
CA LEU A 20 -14.95 -1.50 -14.20
C LEU A 20 -14.27 -0.30 -13.51
N HIS A 21 -14.44 0.91 -14.04
CA HIS A 21 -13.89 2.12 -13.42
C HIS A 21 -14.49 2.36 -12.03
N SER A 22 -15.80 2.23 -11.88
CA SER A 22 -16.47 2.33 -10.58
C SER A 22 -15.89 1.35 -9.56
N PHE A 23 -15.65 0.10 -9.97
CA PHE A 23 -14.97 -0.89 -9.12
C PHE A 23 -13.54 -0.47 -8.74
N ILE A 24 -12.75 0.01 -9.70
CA ILE A 24 -11.35 0.42 -9.47
C ILE A 24 -11.29 1.63 -8.52
N ASP A 25 -12.18 2.61 -8.72
CA ASP A 25 -12.24 3.82 -7.90
C ASP A 25 -12.59 3.48 -6.44
N GLU A 26 -13.59 2.64 -6.23
CA GLU A 26 -13.95 2.16 -4.90
C GLU A 26 -12.83 1.32 -4.28
N TYR A 27 -12.16 0.46 -5.07
CA TYR A 27 -11.01 -0.32 -4.59
C TYR A 27 -9.86 0.59 -4.15
N GLN A 28 -9.60 1.67 -4.90
CA GLN A 28 -8.59 2.65 -4.56
C GLN A 28 -8.96 3.39 -3.26
N LYS A 29 -10.24 3.76 -3.07
CA LYS A 29 -10.74 4.37 -1.84
C LYS A 29 -10.52 3.44 -0.64
N VAL A 30 -10.94 2.18 -0.73
CA VAL A 30 -10.74 1.17 0.33
C VAL A 30 -9.25 0.98 0.64
N MET A 31 -8.38 0.96 -0.37
CA MET A 31 -6.94 0.83 -0.19
C MET A 31 -6.35 2.05 0.54
N LYS A 32 -6.73 3.27 0.17
CA LYS A 32 -6.32 4.50 0.87
C LYS A 32 -6.74 4.49 2.34
N SER A 33 -8.02 4.23 2.61
CA SER A 33 -8.53 4.13 3.99
C SER A 33 -7.82 3.02 4.78
N SER A 34 -7.48 1.91 4.13
CA SER A 34 -6.68 0.84 4.75
C SER A 34 -5.27 1.29 5.09
N VAL A 35 -4.61 2.06 4.21
CA VAL A 35 -3.30 2.63 4.48
C VAL A 35 -3.36 3.53 5.70
N ASP A 36 -4.32 4.44 5.76
CA ASP A 36 -4.49 5.39 6.88
C ASP A 36 -4.72 4.63 8.20
N LEU A 37 -5.65 3.66 8.21
CA LEU A 37 -5.92 2.82 9.39
C LEU A 37 -4.71 2.02 9.88
N LEU A 38 -3.86 1.56 8.96
CA LEU A 38 -2.66 0.78 9.30
C LEU A 38 -1.48 1.69 9.65
N TRP A 39 -1.45 2.92 9.14
CA TRP A 39 -0.38 3.88 9.39
C TRP A 39 -0.38 4.37 10.85
N GLU A 40 -1.54 4.42 11.48
CA GLU A 40 -1.67 4.78 12.91
C GLU A 40 -1.33 3.63 13.88
N GLN A 41 -1.19 2.39 13.38
CA GLN A 41 -0.89 1.25 14.24
C GLN A 41 0.61 1.16 14.52
N ASP A 42 0.99 0.94 15.78
CA ASP A 42 2.38 0.70 16.16
C ASP A 42 2.97 -0.47 15.37
N LYS A 43 2.26 -1.62 15.38
CA LYS A 43 2.64 -2.82 14.63
C LYS A 43 1.66 -3.11 13.52
N VAL A 44 2.13 -3.03 12.28
CA VAL A 44 1.34 -3.35 11.09
C VAL A 44 1.28 -4.86 10.90
N PRO A 45 0.09 -5.48 11.00
CA PRO A 45 -0.04 -6.92 10.90
C PRO A 45 0.24 -7.40 9.47
N LYS A 46 0.94 -8.53 9.35
CA LYS A 46 1.15 -9.21 8.04
C LYS A 46 -0.16 -9.82 7.51
N PHE A 47 -1.01 -10.29 8.39
CA PHE A 47 -2.33 -10.82 8.07
C PHE A 47 -3.37 -9.89 8.66
N ILE A 48 -4.17 -9.26 7.79
CA ILE A 48 -5.19 -8.32 8.24
C ILE A 48 -6.31 -9.07 8.96
N PRO A 49 -6.59 -8.72 10.23
CA PRO A 49 -7.64 -9.36 10.99
C PRO A 49 -9.00 -8.77 10.60
N LYS A 50 -10.07 -9.55 10.81
CA LYS A 50 -11.42 -9.21 10.31
C LYS A 50 -11.94 -7.88 10.85
N ASN A 51 -11.67 -7.61 12.12
CA ASN A 51 -11.96 -6.37 12.84
C ASN A 51 -11.32 -5.12 12.21
N THR A 52 -10.27 -5.24 11.39
CA THR A 52 -9.75 -4.12 10.59
C THR A 52 -10.56 -3.95 9.30
N THR A 53 -10.88 -5.04 8.60
CA THR A 53 -11.66 -4.97 7.36
C THR A 53 -13.13 -4.62 7.58
N ASP A 54 -13.69 -4.94 8.74
CA ASP A 54 -15.07 -4.60 9.08
C ASP A 54 -15.27 -3.09 9.30
N LYS A 55 -14.18 -2.34 9.54
CA LYS A 55 -14.20 -0.87 9.62
C LYS A 55 -14.21 -0.18 8.26
N LEU A 56 -13.95 -0.92 7.19
CA LEU A 56 -13.91 -0.38 5.82
C LEU A 56 -15.32 -0.44 5.25
N ASP A 57 -15.95 0.73 5.12
CA ASP A 57 -17.27 0.85 4.50
C ASP A 57 -17.15 0.91 2.98
N SER A 58 -17.68 -0.11 2.31
CA SER A 58 -17.62 -0.27 0.87
C SER A 58 -18.60 -1.34 0.38
N TRP A 59 -19.15 -1.14 -0.81
CA TRP A 59 -19.99 -2.12 -1.51
C TRP A 59 -19.18 -3.27 -2.12
N LEU A 60 -17.85 -3.19 -2.10
CA LEU A 60 -16.98 -4.25 -2.60
C LEU A 60 -17.18 -5.56 -1.84
N THR A 61 -16.91 -6.66 -2.54
CA THR A 61 -16.93 -7.98 -1.90
C THR A 61 -15.90 -8.06 -0.77
N ARG A 62 -16.20 -8.86 0.26
CA ARG A 62 -15.27 -9.09 1.38
C ARG A 62 -13.88 -9.55 0.95
N ARG A 63 -13.78 -10.30 -0.16
CA ARG A 63 -12.49 -10.73 -0.72
C ARG A 63 -11.69 -9.58 -1.31
N ALA A 64 -12.36 -8.66 -2.02
CA ALA A 64 -11.71 -7.47 -2.58
C ALA A 64 -11.21 -6.55 -1.47
N ILE A 65 -12.03 -6.30 -0.44
CA ILE A 65 -11.63 -5.52 0.74
C ILE A 65 -10.41 -6.15 1.44
N GLN A 66 -10.44 -7.47 1.68
CA GLN A 66 -9.31 -8.19 2.28
C GLN A 66 -8.04 -8.12 1.42
N CYS A 67 -8.18 -8.14 0.09
CA CYS A 67 -7.06 -7.99 -0.83
C CYS A 67 -6.45 -6.59 -0.75
N ALA A 68 -7.29 -5.55 -0.81
CA ALA A 68 -6.88 -4.16 -0.69
C ALA A 68 -6.14 -3.90 0.62
N ALA A 69 -6.69 -4.37 1.74
CA ALA A 69 -6.07 -4.20 3.05
C ALA A 69 -4.72 -4.94 3.18
N LYS A 70 -4.59 -6.13 2.59
CA LYS A 70 -3.31 -6.87 2.55
C LYS A 70 -2.26 -6.11 1.72
N GLN A 71 -2.64 -5.57 0.58
CA GLN A 71 -1.75 -4.74 -0.25
C GLN A 71 -1.33 -3.49 0.51
N ALA A 72 -2.26 -2.80 1.17
CA ALA A 72 -1.98 -1.66 2.04
C ALA A 72 -0.98 -2.00 3.15
N SER A 73 -1.15 -3.13 3.86
CA SER A 73 -0.17 -3.59 4.85
C SER A 73 1.22 -3.81 4.26
N GLY A 74 1.31 -4.41 3.06
CA GLY A 74 2.57 -4.55 2.34
C GLY A 74 3.24 -3.20 2.06
N ILE A 75 2.48 -2.22 1.60
CA ILE A 75 2.93 -0.84 1.32
C ILE A 75 3.44 -0.20 2.61
N VAL A 76 2.63 -0.16 3.67
CA VAL A 76 2.99 0.52 4.93
C VAL A 76 4.26 -0.11 5.54
N ARG A 77 4.31 -1.44 5.61
CA ARG A 77 5.49 -2.16 6.14
C ARG A 77 6.74 -1.90 5.32
N GLY A 78 6.63 -1.92 3.99
CA GLY A 78 7.73 -1.64 3.09
C GLY A 78 8.25 -0.22 3.24
N THR A 79 7.34 0.76 3.30
CA THR A 79 7.66 2.18 3.47
C THR A 79 8.34 2.45 4.81
N ARG A 80 7.79 1.95 5.93
CA ARG A 80 8.39 2.10 7.27
C ARG A 80 9.80 1.51 7.31
N LYS A 81 9.98 0.27 6.85
CA LYS A 81 11.29 -0.38 6.81
C LYS A 81 12.30 0.39 5.96
N LYS A 82 11.88 0.90 4.80
CA LYS A 82 12.73 1.73 3.93
C LYS A 82 13.15 3.01 4.64
N GLN A 83 12.24 3.64 5.39
CA GLN A 83 12.51 4.84 6.15
C GLN A 83 13.48 4.60 7.31
N GLU A 84 13.27 3.54 8.08
CA GLU A 84 14.19 3.10 9.14
C GLU A 84 15.61 2.88 8.61
N GLN A 85 15.73 2.20 7.47
CA GLN A 85 17.02 1.96 6.81
C GLN A 85 17.70 3.26 6.40
N ARG A 86 16.95 4.23 5.85
CA ARG A 86 17.50 5.54 5.49
C ARG A 86 18.00 6.31 6.70
N ILE A 87 17.25 6.30 7.81
CA ILE A 87 17.64 6.94 9.07
C ILE A 87 18.93 6.31 9.61
N PHE A 88 19.01 4.96 9.61
CA PHE A 88 20.21 4.24 10.02
C PHE A 88 21.43 4.62 9.16
N GLN A 89 21.30 4.57 7.83
CA GLN A 89 22.36 4.95 6.90
C GLN A 89 22.79 6.41 7.09
N HIS A 90 21.86 7.32 7.31
CA HIS A 90 22.18 8.72 7.58
C HIS A 90 23.03 8.87 8.84
N LYS A 91 22.65 8.21 9.95
CA LYS A 91 23.42 8.24 11.20
C LYS A 91 24.84 7.70 11.00
N GLU A 92 24.99 6.59 10.26
CA GLU A 92 26.30 6.02 9.93
C GLU A 92 27.15 6.95 9.06
N LEU A 93 26.56 7.61 8.06
CA LEU A 93 27.28 8.57 7.21
C LEU A 93 27.77 9.80 8.01
N VAL A 94 26.97 10.26 8.97
CA VAL A 94 27.37 11.35 9.88
C VAL A 94 28.53 10.89 10.76
N LYS A 95 28.45 9.69 11.35
CA LYS A 95 29.51 9.11 12.19
C LYS A 95 30.83 8.93 11.43
N GLN A 96 30.76 8.59 10.14
CA GLN A 96 31.92 8.44 9.25
C GLN A 96 32.42 9.78 8.65
N GLY A 97 31.84 10.93 9.00
CA GLY A 97 32.22 12.24 8.45
C GLY A 97 31.82 12.48 6.99
N LYS A 98 30.99 11.63 6.40
CA LYS A 98 30.54 11.71 4.99
C LYS A 98 29.35 12.67 4.82
N PHE A 99 29.53 13.92 5.25
CA PHE A 99 28.43 14.90 5.37
C PHE A 99 27.72 15.23 4.05
N LYS A 100 28.42 15.24 2.91
CA LYS A 100 27.81 15.48 1.59
C LYS A 100 26.79 14.41 1.22
N GLN A 101 27.10 13.14 1.52
CA GLN A 101 26.21 12.01 1.26
C GLN A 101 25.04 12.00 2.25
N ALA A 102 25.31 12.24 3.54
CA ALA A 102 24.28 12.37 4.56
C ALA A 102 23.24 13.46 4.18
N ARG A 103 23.70 14.64 3.75
CA ARG A 103 22.81 15.73 3.30
C ARG A 103 21.94 15.37 2.11
N ARG A 104 22.45 14.57 1.16
CA ARG A 104 21.65 14.08 0.02
C ARG A 104 20.56 13.12 0.48
N LEU A 105 20.90 12.21 1.39
CA LEU A 105 19.96 11.22 1.91
C LEU A 105 18.87 11.87 2.78
N LYS A 106 19.20 12.91 3.55
CA LYS A 106 18.26 13.66 4.40
C LYS A 106 17.06 14.23 3.64
N LYS A 107 17.16 14.45 2.32
CA LYS A 107 16.01 14.89 1.49
C LYS A 107 14.87 13.89 1.42
N TYR A 108 15.13 12.62 1.72
CA TYR A 108 14.17 11.51 1.62
C TYR A 108 13.81 10.93 2.99
N ILE A 109 14.32 11.54 4.06
CA ILE A 109 13.99 11.21 5.45
C ILE A 109 12.98 12.24 5.89
#